data_AF-A0A6L5FW23-F1
#
_entry.id   AF-A0A6L5FW23-F1
#
_cell.length_a   1.000
_cell.length_b   1.000
_cell.length_c   1.000
_cell.angle_alpha   90.00
_cell.angle_beta   90.00
_cell.angle_gamma   90.00
#
_symmetry.space_group_name_H-M   'P 1'
#
loop_
_entity.id
_entity.type
_entity.pdbx_description
1 polymer ?
#
loop_
_entity_poly.entity_id
_entity_poly.type
_entity_poly.pdbx_seq_one_letter_code
_entity_poly.pdbx_strand_id
1 'polypeptide(L)'
;MTMGEVDHARNGFDPHEILTDFDYGEVSKDASGRTVREYEFIVENKEIEIAPGLFYPAWTYNGRVPGPTIRATEGDLLRVRLVNSTDHLHTIHWHSIHPAAMDGIPGAGEVGPGEEFTYEIDAKPFGTHLYHCHSVPLKMHIQRGLYGALIIDPKEGRPDANEMVVVMNSFDTDFDGENEIYAVNTVAFAYAVRPIKINAGELQRMHVVNITEHDPVNSLHIHGNFFNLYRTGTSLVPHEFTDTISMGQAERHMIEFTYDTPGNFMFHAHQTEFVELGWMSFFEVE
;
A
#
# COMPACT_ATOMS: atom_id res chain seq x y z
N MET A 1 -15.42 -20.33 5.47
CA MET A 1 -16.08 -19.38 4.56
C MET A 1 -15.24 -18.12 4.64
N THR A 2 -14.64 -17.67 3.55
CA THR A 2 -13.63 -16.59 3.54
C THR A 2 -14.23 -15.20 3.77
N MET A 3 -15.53 -15.03 3.55
CA MET A 3 -16.27 -13.78 3.82
C MET A 3 -16.85 -13.77 5.23
N GLY A 4 -16.50 -12.76 6.04
CA GLY A 4 -17.02 -12.54 7.39
C GLY A 4 -16.18 -11.51 8.17
N GLU A 5 -16.57 -11.24 9.42
CA GLU A 5 -15.83 -10.34 10.30
C GLU A 5 -14.53 -11.00 10.80
N VAL A 6 -13.48 -10.19 10.91
CA VAL A 6 -12.16 -10.54 11.46
C VAL A 6 -11.92 -9.71 12.73
N ASP A 7 -11.16 -10.24 13.69
CA ASP A 7 -10.83 -9.50 14.90
C ASP A 7 -9.72 -8.46 14.63
N HIS A 8 -10.12 -7.25 14.21
CA HIS A 8 -9.20 -6.15 13.96
C HIS A 8 -8.40 -5.73 15.21
N ALA A 9 -8.97 -5.89 16.42
CA ALA A 9 -8.26 -5.59 17.66
C ALA A 9 -7.13 -6.60 17.91
N ARG A 10 -7.33 -7.88 17.57
CA ARG A 10 -6.25 -8.89 17.56
C ARG A 10 -5.20 -8.57 16.51
N ASN A 11 -5.60 -8.21 15.30
CA ASN A 11 -4.66 -7.80 14.24
C ASN A 11 -3.87 -6.55 14.64
N GLY A 12 -4.42 -5.69 15.50
CA GLY A 12 -3.83 -4.40 15.84
C GLY A 12 -3.86 -3.39 14.70
N PHE A 13 -4.68 -3.65 13.66
CA PHE A 13 -4.97 -2.73 12.58
C PHE A 13 -6.33 -3.07 11.95
N ASP A 14 -6.96 -2.06 11.35
CA ASP A 14 -8.21 -2.16 10.63
C ASP A 14 -8.02 -1.68 9.17
N PRO A 15 -8.39 -2.47 8.14
CA PRO A 15 -8.34 -2.05 6.73
C PRO A 15 -9.02 -0.70 6.46
N HIS A 16 -10.07 -0.34 7.20
CA HIS A 16 -10.76 0.95 7.01
C HIS A 16 -9.95 2.12 7.53
N GLU A 17 -9.17 1.94 8.59
CA GLU A 17 -8.25 2.97 9.07
C GLU A 17 -7.09 3.15 8.08
N ILE A 18 -6.58 2.05 7.51
CA ILE A 18 -5.50 2.06 6.52
C ILE A 18 -5.85 2.91 5.29
N LEU A 19 -7.12 2.96 4.87
CA LEU A 19 -7.55 3.76 3.72
C LEU A 19 -7.08 5.21 3.81
N THR A 20 -7.06 5.80 4.99
CA THR A 20 -6.79 7.23 5.18
C THR A 20 -5.64 7.53 6.15
N ASP A 21 -4.98 6.49 6.66
CA ASP A 21 -3.85 6.64 7.58
C ASP A 21 -2.56 6.97 6.81
N PHE A 22 -2.40 8.27 6.51
CA PHE A 22 -1.21 8.84 5.90
C PHE A 22 -0.25 9.34 7.00
N ASP A 23 0.89 8.66 7.12
CA ASP A 23 1.93 9.01 8.09
C ASP A 23 2.83 10.11 7.53
N TYR A 24 2.81 11.28 8.17
CA TYR A 24 3.63 12.44 7.78
C TYR A 24 4.99 12.50 8.49
N GLY A 25 5.25 11.56 9.39
CA GLY A 25 6.45 11.48 10.22
C GLY A 25 6.56 12.61 11.25
N GLU A 26 7.63 12.57 12.04
CA GLU A 26 8.03 13.71 12.85
C GLU A 26 8.67 14.78 11.96
N VAL A 27 8.09 15.98 11.96
CA VAL A 27 8.48 17.05 11.03
C VAL A 27 9.45 18.02 11.71
N SER A 28 10.61 18.20 11.10
CA SER A 28 11.61 19.19 11.51
C SER A 28 12.19 19.95 10.31
N LYS A 29 13.17 20.83 10.58
CA LYS A 29 13.90 21.59 9.55
C LYS A 29 15.39 21.39 9.73
N ASP A 30 16.09 21.11 8.63
CA ASP A 30 17.56 21.05 8.65
C ASP A 30 18.20 22.44 8.65
N ALA A 31 19.54 22.49 8.70
CA ALA A 31 20.29 23.74 8.73
C ALA A 31 20.10 24.62 7.47
N SER A 32 19.61 24.04 6.36
CA SER A 32 19.29 24.76 5.12
C SER A 32 17.83 25.24 5.05
N GLY A 33 17.01 24.87 6.03
CA GLY A 33 15.58 25.16 6.06
C GLY A 33 14.72 24.15 5.28
N ARG A 34 15.32 23.05 4.80
CA ARG A 34 14.59 21.95 4.15
C ARG A 34 13.77 21.20 5.20
N THR A 35 12.56 20.79 4.85
CA THR A 35 11.76 19.89 5.72
C THR A 35 12.44 18.53 5.81
N VAL A 36 12.57 18.03 7.03
CA VAL A 36 12.96 16.65 7.30
C VAL A 36 11.76 15.95 7.92
N ARG A 37 11.44 14.76 7.44
CA ARG A 37 10.41 13.87 7.99
C ARG A 37 11.08 12.62 8.50
N GLU A 38 10.97 12.38 9.79
CA GLU A 38 11.59 11.25 10.47
C GLU A 38 10.54 10.18 10.76
N TYR A 39 10.90 8.93 10.45
CA TYR A 39 10.06 7.75 10.65
C TYR A 39 10.86 6.65 11.34
N GLU A 40 10.19 5.85 12.16
CA GLU A 40 10.74 4.63 12.74
C GLU A 40 9.95 3.42 12.26
N PHE A 41 10.65 2.49 11.62
CA PHE A 41 10.09 1.24 11.13
C PHE A 41 10.72 0.10 11.92
N ILE A 42 9.89 -0.68 12.59
CA ILE A 42 10.30 -1.88 13.31
C ILE A 42 9.82 -3.08 12.51
N VAL A 43 10.77 -3.95 12.12
CA VAL A 43 10.42 -5.23 11.52
C VAL A 43 10.14 -6.24 12.60
N GLU A 44 8.95 -6.82 12.58
CA GLU A 44 8.53 -7.84 13.54
C GLU A 44 7.73 -8.97 12.89
N ASN A 45 7.84 -10.16 13.49
CA ASN A 45 7.02 -11.31 13.14
C ASN A 45 5.66 -11.18 13.83
N LYS A 46 4.57 -11.28 13.07
CA LYS A 46 3.22 -11.16 13.59
C LYS A 46 2.26 -12.11 12.90
N GLU A 47 1.52 -12.87 13.70
CA GLU A 47 0.39 -13.63 13.18
C GLU A 47 -0.80 -12.68 12.97
N ILE A 48 -1.29 -12.60 11.74
CA ILE A 48 -2.44 -11.77 11.36
C ILE A 48 -3.58 -12.64 10.86
N GLU A 49 -4.82 -12.29 11.20
CA GLU A 49 -6.02 -12.93 10.66
C GLU A 49 -6.39 -12.25 9.33
N ILE A 50 -6.31 -12.99 8.22
CA ILE A 50 -6.51 -12.47 6.84
C ILE A 50 -7.89 -12.80 6.28
N ALA A 51 -8.57 -13.77 6.88
CA ALA A 51 -9.97 -14.13 6.67
C ALA A 51 -10.49 -14.81 7.96
N PRO A 52 -11.81 -14.95 8.18
CA PRO A 52 -12.34 -15.49 9.44
C PRO A 52 -11.76 -16.87 9.81
N GLY A 53 -11.00 -16.91 10.91
CA GLY A 53 -10.32 -18.10 11.42
C GLY A 53 -9.07 -18.53 10.63
N LEU A 54 -8.65 -17.76 9.63
CA LEU A 54 -7.46 -18.01 8.81
C LEU A 54 -6.34 -17.05 9.20
N PHE A 55 -5.29 -17.60 9.81
CA PHE A 55 -4.15 -16.86 10.32
C PHE A 55 -2.94 -17.02 9.41
N TYR A 56 -2.21 -15.93 9.18
CA TYR A 56 -1.04 -15.86 8.34
C TYR A 56 0.19 -15.37 9.14
N PRO A 57 1.32 -16.09 9.09
CA PRO A 57 2.54 -15.72 9.80
C PRO A 57 3.32 -14.62 9.04
N ALA A 58 2.89 -13.38 9.20
CA ALA A 58 3.43 -12.22 8.50
C ALA A 58 4.77 -11.72 9.07
N TRP A 59 5.52 -11.07 8.20
CA TRP A 59 6.60 -10.15 8.54
C TRP A 59 6.11 -8.74 8.25
N THR A 60 6.19 -7.87 9.23
CA THR A 60 5.50 -6.58 9.18
C THR A 60 6.46 -5.42 9.41
N TYR A 61 6.17 -4.28 8.80
CA TYR A 61 6.67 -2.99 9.29
C TYR A 61 5.64 -2.43 10.26
N ASN A 62 6.04 -2.16 11.50
CA ASN A 62 5.21 -1.59 12.56
C ASN A 62 3.93 -2.40 12.85
N GLY A 63 4.02 -3.73 12.81
CA GLY A 63 2.94 -4.62 13.25
C GLY A 63 1.72 -4.65 12.33
N ARG A 64 1.82 -4.16 11.10
CA ARG A 64 0.71 -4.14 10.14
C ARG A 64 1.13 -4.52 8.73
N VAL A 65 0.16 -5.01 7.96
CA VAL A 65 0.29 -5.27 6.53
C VAL A 65 -0.89 -4.58 5.83
N PRO A 66 -0.70 -3.77 4.78
CA PRO A 66 0.59 -3.16 4.40
C PRO A 66 1.19 -2.34 5.56
N GLY A 67 2.49 -2.11 5.52
CA GLY A 67 3.20 -1.20 6.43
C GLY A 67 2.70 0.25 6.37
N PRO A 68 3.30 1.17 7.14
CA PRO A 68 2.96 2.59 7.15
C PRO A 68 2.85 3.20 5.74
N THR A 69 1.75 3.89 5.43
CA THR A 69 1.66 4.69 4.21
C THR A 69 2.30 6.03 4.48
N ILE A 70 3.59 6.16 4.17
CA ILE A 70 4.32 7.41 4.45
C ILE A 70 4.04 8.45 3.37
N ARG A 71 3.87 9.71 3.79
CA ARG A 71 3.50 10.82 2.91
C ARG A 71 4.40 12.03 3.13
N ALA A 72 4.89 12.59 2.02
CA ALA A 72 5.78 13.72 2.03
C ALA A 72 5.47 14.69 0.88
N THR A 73 6.07 15.87 0.92
CA THR A 73 6.02 16.81 -0.20
C THR A 73 7.32 16.75 -0.99
N GLU A 74 7.23 16.91 -2.30
CA GLU A 74 8.40 16.90 -3.18
C GLU A 74 9.49 17.88 -2.71
N GLY A 75 10.69 17.36 -2.54
CA GLY A 75 11.84 18.10 -2.01
C GLY A 75 12.04 17.97 -0.50
N ASP A 76 11.14 17.36 0.26
CA ASP A 76 11.40 16.98 1.66
C ASP A 76 12.52 15.93 1.73
N LEU A 77 13.24 15.86 2.85
CA LEU A 77 14.16 14.76 3.18
C LEU A 77 13.41 13.74 4.03
N LEU A 78 13.36 12.49 3.59
CA LEU A 78 12.82 11.39 4.40
C LEU A 78 13.99 10.70 5.09
N ARG A 79 13.91 10.61 6.41
CA ARG A 79 14.85 9.85 7.23
C ARG A 79 14.10 8.72 7.90
N VAL A 80 14.39 7.48 7.51
CA VAL A 80 13.66 6.30 7.99
C VAL A 80 14.63 5.40 8.72
N ARG A 81 14.48 5.29 10.04
CA ARG A 81 15.25 4.35 10.87
C ARG A 81 14.53 3.01 10.86
N LEU A 82 15.15 2.02 10.21
CA LEU A 82 14.72 0.64 10.24
C LEU A 82 15.41 -0.09 11.40
N VAL A 83 14.62 -0.70 12.28
CA VAL A 83 15.09 -1.57 13.37
C VAL A 83 14.59 -2.98 13.08
N ASN A 84 15.48 -3.95 13.10
CA ASN A 84 15.11 -5.34 12.84
C ASN A 84 14.97 -6.13 14.14
N SER A 85 13.74 -6.50 14.49
CA SER A 85 13.43 -7.31 15.68
C SER A 85 13.15 -8.79 15.35
N THR A 86 13.51 -9.25 14.15
CA THR A 86 13.38 -10.65 13.72
C THR A 86 14.72 -11.36 13.69
N ASP A 87 14.71 -12.62 13.27
CA ASP A 87 15.86 -13.50 13.06
C ASP A 87 16.34 -13.57 11.60
N HIS A 88 15.74 -12.79 10.70
CA HIS A 88 16.08 -12.75 9.27
C HIS A 88 16.73 -11.41 8.90
N LEU A 89 17.47 -11.36 7.79
CA LEU A 89 17.93 -10.08 7.22
C LEU A 89 16.75 -9.35 6.59
N HIS A 90 16.65 -8.05 6.82
CA HIS A 90 15.63 -7.19 6.22
C HIS A 90 16.21 -5.88 5.70
N THR A 91 15.51 -5.29 4.75
CA THR A 91 15.83 -4.01 4.11
C THR A 91 14.53 -3.25 3.83
N ILE A 92 14.59 -1.97 3.50
CA ILE A 92 13.54 -1.25 2.78
C ILE A 92 14.11 -0.77 1.44
N HIS A 93 13.62 -1.33 0.34
CA HIS A 93 13.85 -0.85 -1.01
C HIS A 93 12.75 0.12 -1.43
N TRP A 94 13.15 1.26 -1.99
CA TRP A 94 12.28 2.40 -2.27
C TRP A 94 11.98 2.50 -3.77
N HIS A 95 10.74 2.80 -4.13
CA HIS A 95 10.40 3.17 -5.52
C HIS A 95 10.43 4.69 -5.69
N SER A 96 11.58 5.30 -5.39
CA SER A 96 11.87 6.74 -5.55
C SER A 96 13.25 6.95 -6.18
N ILE A 97 13.71 8.20 -6.29
CA ILE A 97 15.10 8.48 -6.70
C ILE A 97 15.97 8.66 -5.46
N HIS A 98 16.93 7.75 -5.28
CA HIS A 98 17.84 7.73 -4.14
C HIS A 98 19.25 7.26 -4.56
N PRO A 99 20.29 7.56 -3.76
CA PRO A 99 21.63 7.04 -3.98
C PRO A 99 21.69 5.52 -3.79
N ALA A 100 22.63 4.84 -4.47
CA ALA A 100 22.80 3.39 -4.36
C ALA A 100 23.06 2.90 -2.92
N ALA A 101 23.70 3.71 -2.07
CA ALA A 101 23.93 3.37 -0.67
C ALA A 101 22.64 3.32 0.17
N MET A 102 21.54 3.92 -0.32
CA MET A 102 20.23 3.97 0.32
C MET A 102 19.19 3.12 -0.42
N ASP A 103 19.63 2.23 -1.32
CA ASP A 103 18.74 1.46 -2.19
C ASP A 103 18.02 0.32 -1.47
N GLY A 104 18.54 -0.15 -0.34
CA GLY A 104 17.89 -1.19 0.46
C GLY A 104 17.94 -2.57 -0.19
N ILE A 105 19.09 -2.92 -0.76
CA ILE A 105 19.38 -4.23 -1.36
C ILE A 105 20.47 -4.95 -0.56
N PRO A 106 20.68 -6.27 -0.73
CA PRO A 106 21.78 -6.96 -0.08
C PRO A 106 23.13 -6.24 -0.32
N GLY A 107 23.80 -5.86 0.76
CA GLY A 107 25.04 -5.08 0.74
C GLY A 107 24.90 -3.54 0.75
N ALA A 108 23.68 -2.98 0.66
CA ALA A 108 23.43 -1.54 0.76
C ALA A 108 22.12 -1.24 1.50
N GLY A 109 22.24 -0.85 2.78
CA GLY A 109 21.08 -0.64 3.65
C GLY A 109 20.41 -1.96 4.03
N GLU A 110 21.20 -2.97 4.38
CA GLU A 110 20.71 -4.25 4.92
C GLU A 110 20.83 -4.25 6.43
N VAL A 111 19.86 -4.84 7.12
CA VAL A 111 19.73 -4.80 8.58
C VAL A 111 19.64 -6.21 9.13
N GLY A 112 20.67 -6.63 9.89
CA GLY A 112 20.69 -7.91 10.57
C GLY A 112 19.80 -7.98 11.81
N PRO A 113 19.58 -9.18 12.37
CA PRO A 113 18.85 -9.37 13.62
C PRO A 113 19.38 -8.48 14.76
N GLY A 114 18.51 -7.65 15.33
CA GLY A 114 18.84 -6.72 16.42
C GLY A 114 19.63 -5.47 16.00
N GLU A 115 19.87 -5.29 14.70
CA GLU A 115 20.56 -4.13 14.14
C GLU A 115 19.56 -3.07 13.66
N GLU A 116 20.11 -1.92 13.28
CA GLU A 116 19.36 -0.81 12.72
C GLU A 116 20.12 -0.15 11.56
N PHE A 117 19.38 0.48 10.65
CA PHE A 117 19.92 1.31 9.59
C PHE A 117 19.00 2.49 9.31
N THR A 118 19.58 3.65 9.04
CA THR A 118 18.82 4.86 8.71
C THR A 118 18.95 5.17 7.22
N TYR A 119 17.85 5.06 6.50
CA TYR A 119 17.74 5.51 5.11
C TYR A 119 17.54 7.02 5.07
N GLU A 120 18.29 7.71 4.22
CA GLU A 120 18.04 9.12 3.89
C GLU A 120 17.75 9.24 2.39
N ILE A 121 16.50 9.56 2.04
CA ILE A 121 16.04 9.66 0.66
C ILE A 121 15.40 11.03 0.41
N ASP A 122 15.69 11.61 -0.76
CA ASP A 122 14.97 12.79 -1.21
C ASP A 122 13.57 12.38 -1.67
N ALA A 123 12.53 13.07 -1.21
CA ALA A 123 11.18 12.88 -1.71
C ALA A 123 11.08 13.39 -3.16
N LYS A 124 11.41 12.54 -4.15
CA LYS A 124 11.26 12.82 -5.59
C LYS A 124 11.25 11.52 -6.43
N PRO A 125 10.62 11.54 -7.63
CA PRO A 125 9.68 12.56 -8.10
C PRO A 125 8.38 12.53 -7.29
N PHE A 126 7.57 13.59 -7.36
CA PHE A 126 6.19 13.49 -6.85
C PHE A 126 5.43 12.34 -7.52
N GLY A 127 4.50 11.71 -6.80
CA GLY A 127 3.69 10.62 -7.32
C GLY A 127 3.22 9.65 -6.25
N THR A 128 2.62 8.56 -6.73
CA THR A 128 2.29 7.38 -5.93
C THR A 128 3.40 6.36 -6.14
N HIS A 129 4.03 5.97 -5.05
CA HIS A 129 5.14 5.02 -5.01
C HIS A 129 4.89 4.00 -3.91
N LEU A 130 5.87 3.13 -3.72
CA LEU A 130 5.84 2.08 -2.72
C LEU A 130 7.24 1.82 -2.21
N TYR A 131 7.31 1.02 -1.17
CA TYR A 131 8.54 0.44 -0.68
C TYR A 131 8.29 -1.01 -0.28
N HIS A 132 9.32 -1.85 -0.31
CA HIS A 132 9.22 -3.24 0.13
C HIS A 132 10.58 -3.79 0.54
N CYS A 133 10.60 -4.91 1.25
CA CYS A 133 11.86 -5.60 1.55
C CYS A 133 12.48 -6.19 0.27
N HIS A 134 13.82 -6.18 0.19
CA HIS A 134 14.59 -6.73 -0.92
C HIS A 134 15.66 -7.74 -0.47
N SER A 135 15.57 -8.23 0.76
CA SER A 135 16.40 -9.34 1.25
C SER A 135 16.06 -10.65 0.51
N VAL A 136 17.01 -11.59 0.52
CA VAL A 136 16.86 -12.87 -0.19
C VAL A 136 16.37 -13.97 0.75
N PRO A 137 15.43 -14.84 0.34
CA PRO A 137 14.79 -14.92 -1.00
C PRO A 137 13.67 -13.88 -1.21
N LEU A 138 13.80 -13.05 -2.25
CA LEU A 138 12.99 -11.86 -2.50
C LEU A 138 11.47 -12.07 -2.39
N LYS A 139 10.96 -13.09 -3.08
CA LYS A 139 9.52 -13.42 -3.11
C LYS A 139 8.95 -13.60 -1.71
N MET A 140 9.66 -14.34 -0.86
CA MET A 140 9.21 -14.64 0.50
C MET A 140 9.12 -13.37 1.34
N HIS A 141 10.11 -12.47 1.22
CA HIS A 141 10.11 -11.22 1.97
C HIS A 141 8.93 -10.30 1.61
N ILE A 142 8.63 -10.18 0.31
CA ILE A 142 7.48 -9.39 -0.16
C ILE A 142 6.18 -10.08 0.28
N GLN A 143 5.99 -11.35 -0.07
CA GLN A 143 4.78 -12.11 0.22
C GLN A 143 4.44 -12.22 1.71
N ARG A 144 5.44 -12.21 2.59
CA ARG A 144 5.22 -12.23 4.04
C ARG A 144 4.64 -10.92 4.58
N GLY A 145 4.59 -9.85 3.80
CA GLY A 145 3.92 -8.60 4.17
C GLY A 145 4.82 -7.36 4.28
N LEU A 146 6.11 -7.48 3.94
CA LEU A 146 7.06 -6.36 4.04
C LEU A 146 6.96 -5.42 2.84
N TYR A 147 5.85 -4.69 2.77
CA TYR A 147 5.59 -3.67 1.76
C TYR A 147 4.68 -2.56 2.32
N GLY A 148 4.74 -1.39 1.71
CA GLY A 148 3.83 -0.28 2.00
C GLY A 148 3.88 0.80 0.93
N ALA A 149 3.02 1.81 1.06
CA ALA A 149 2.92 2.89 0.09
C ALA A 149 3.77 4.10 0.49
N LEU A 150 4.31 4.79 -0.51
CA LEU A 150 5.03 6.06 -0.39
C LEU A 150 4.32 7.09 -1.27
N ILE A 151 3.72 8.11 -0.68
CA ILE A 151 3.05 9.18 -1.41
C ILE A 151 3.92 10.43 -1.35
N ILE A 152 4.25 10.98 -2.52
CA ILE A 152 5.00 12.24 -2.62
C ILE A 152 4.11 13.25 -3.32
N ASP A 153 3.62 14.23 -2.57
CA ASP A 153 2.79 15.30 -3.09
C ASP A 153 3.62 16.25 -3.97
N PRO A 154 3.07 16.75 -5.10
CA PRO A 154 3.72 17.80 -5.87
C PRO A 154 3.86 19.07 -5.04
N LYS A 155 4.93 19.81 -5.24
CA LYS A 155 5.23 21.02 -4.46
C LYS A 155 4.13 22.09 -4.53
N GLU A 156 3.48 22.22 -5.69
CA GLU A 156 2.39 23.18 -5.92
C GLU A 156 1.01 22.62 -5.48
N GLY A 157 0.97 21.39 -4.96
CA GLY A 157 -0.26 20.73 -4.54
C GLY A 157 -1.09 20.16 -5.69
N ARG A 158 -2.25 19.61 -5.32
CA ARG A 158 -3.30 19.12 -6.21
C ARG A 158 -4.64 19.74 -5.81
N PRO A 159 -5.67 19.71 -6.66
CA PRO A 159 -7.02 19.99 -6.21
C PRO A 159 -7.41 19.10 -5.03
N ASP A 160 -8.16 19.65 -4.08
CA ASP A 160 -8.68 18.91 -2.94
C ASP A 160 -9.55 17.73 -3.40
N ALA A 161 -9.39 16.59 -2.72
CA ALA A 161 -10.14 15.37 -2.96
C ALA A 161 -10.28 14.59 -1.65
N ASN A 162 -11.29 13.74 -1.54
CA ASN A 162 -11.33 12.70 -0.52
C ASN A 162 -10.34 11.61 -0.92
N GLU A 163 -9.21 11.55 -0.23
CA GLU A 163 -8.09 10.69 -0.60
C GLU A 163 -8.11 9.37 0.15
N MET A 164 -7.78 8.28 -0.55
CA MET A 164 -7.60 6.97 0.05
C MET A 164 -6.44 6.19 -0.57
N VAL A 165 -5.89 5.23 0.16
CA VAL A 165 -4.88 4.29 -0.32
C VAL A 165 -5.41 2.86 -0.31
N VAL A 166 -5.16 2.17 -1.41
CA VAL A 166 -5.58 0.79 -1.67
C VAL A 166 -4.35 0.02 -2.13
N VAL A 167 -3.87 -0.90 -1.28
CA VAL A 167 -2.78 -1.81 -1.59
C VAL A 167 -3.37 -3.18 -1.90
N MET A 168 -3.24 -3.62 -3.14
CA MET A 168 -3.74 -4.89 -3.66
C MET A 168 -2.70 -5.97 -3.38
N ASN A 169 -3.06 -6.96 -2.57
CA ASN A 169 -2.15 -8.01 -2.11
C ASN A 169 -2.78 -9.40 -2.14
N SER A 170 -1.93 -10.41 -1.97
CA SER A 170 -2.30 -11.82 -1.97
C SER A 170 -1.53 -12.60 -0.90
N PHE A 171 -2.05 -13.77 -0.54
CA PHE A 171 -1.46 -14.66 0.44
C PHE A 171 -1.45 -16.11 -0.06
N ASP A 172 -0.24 -16.66 -0.13
CA ASP A 172 0.07 -18.09 -0.28
C ASP A 172 0.12 -18.69 1.13
N THR A 173 -0.90 -19.45 1.48
CA THR A 173 -1.17 -19.88 2.86
C THR A 173 -0.56 -21.23 3.19
N ASP A 174 -0.26 -22.05 2.18
CA ASP A 174 0.41 -23.34 2.33
C ASP A 174 1.87 -23.36 1.79
N PHE A 175 2.32 -22.24 1.24
CA PHE A 175 3.66 -21.96 0.74
C PHE A 175 4.06 -22.83 -0.47
N ASP A 176 3.11 -23.15 -1.34
CA ASP A 176 3.33 -23.96 -2.53
C ASP A 176 3.68 -23.14 -3.79
N GLY A 177 3.56 -21.80 -3.72
CA GLY A 177 3.84 -20.89 -4.81
C GLY A 177 2.60 -20.33 -5.53
N GLU A 178 1.39 -20.65 -5.05
CA GLU A 178 0.11 -20.12 -5.53
C GLU A 178 -0.59 -19.33 -4.41
N ASN A 179 -1.59 -18.50 -4.73
CA ASN A 179 -2.29 -17.69 -3.73
C ASN A 179 -3.69 -18.23 -3.44
N GLU A 180 -4.03 -18.48 -2.18
CA GLU A 180 -5.38 -18.90 -1.77
C GLU A 180 -6.29 -17.71 -1.41
N ILE A 181 -5.70 -16.56 -1.09
CA ILE A 181 -6.41 -15.37 -0.64
C ILE A 181 -5.91 -14.14 -1.37
N TYR A 182 -6.85 -13.30 -1.80
CA TYR A 182 -6.58 -11.97 -2.36
C TYR A 182 -7.29 -10.92 -1.52
N ALA A 183 -6.72 -9.74 -1.43
CA ALA A 183 -7.30 -8.65 -0.64
C ALA A 183 -6.91 -7.29 -1.18
N VAL A 184 -7.63 -6.28 -0.67
CA VAL A 184 -7.15 -4.90 -0.64
C VAL A 184 -6.97 -4.54 0.81
N ASN A 185 -5.79 -4.02 1.16
CA ASN A 185 -5.43 -3.71 2.53
C ASN A 185 -5.61 -4.94 3.45
N THR A 186 -5.17 -6.11 2.95
CA THR A 186 -4.86 -7.34 3.71
C THR A 186 -6.00 -8.26 4.12
N VAL A 187 -7.18 -7.77 4.49
CA VAL A 187 -8.27 -8.66 4.90
C VAL A 187 -9.19 -8.98 3.71
N ALA A 188 -9.36 -10.26 3.42
CA ALA A 188 -10.25 -10.74 2.37
C ALA A 188 -11.68 -10.22 2.58
N PHE A 189 -12.30 -9.68 1.53
CA PHE A 189 -13.67 -9.14 1.57
C PHE A 189 -13.92 -8.02 2.59
N ALA A 190 -12.88 -7.36 3.14
CA ALA A 190 -13.04 -6.34 4.18
C ALA A 190 -14.07 -5.27 3.80
N TYR A 191 -13.98 -4.78 2.57
CA TYR A 191 -14.87 -3.73 2.05
C TYR A 191 -16.15 -4.27 1.40
N ALA A 192 -16.33 -5.58 1.32
CA ALA A 192 -17.63 -6.19 1.02
C ALA A 192 -18.45 -6.41 2.28
N VAL A 193 -17.80 -6.76 3.39
CA VAL A 193 -18.41 -6.88 4.71
C VAL A 193 -18.78 -5.50 5.26
N ARG A 194 -17.87 -4.52 5.15
CA ARG A 194 -18.10 -3.13 5.54
C ARG A 194 -17.75 -2.20 4.37
N PRO A 195 -18.72 -1.75 3.55
CA PRO A 195 -18.47 -0.87 2.42
C PRO A 195 -17.71 0.42 2.79
N ILE A 196 -16.94 0.95 1.84
CA ILE A 196 -16.26 2.26 1.97
C ILE A 196 -17.29 3.36 1.75
N LYS A 197 -17.54 4.18 2.77
CA LYS A 197 -18.48 5.30 2.67
C LYS A 197 -17.85 6.50 1.98
N ILE A 198 -18.50 7.03 0.96
CA ILE A 198 -18.10 8.24 0.22
C ILE A 198 -19.34 9.09 -0.10
N ASN A 199 -19.16 10.38 -0.37
CA ASN A 199 -20.29 11.27 -0.67
C ASN A 199 -20.51 11.44 -2.19
N ALA A 200 -21.78 11.54 -2.60
CA ALA A 200 -22.12 11.91 -3.97
C ALA A 200 -21.62 13.33 -4.30
N GLY A 201 -21.07 13.51 -5.51
CA GLY A 201 -20.53 14.79 -5.99
C GLY A 201 -19.15 15.16 -5.44
N GLU A 202 -18.58 14.35 -4.54
CA GLU A 202 -17.24 14.56 -3.99
C GLU A 202 -16.16 13.90 -4.87
N LEU A 203 -15.08 14.62 -5.16
CA LEU A 203 -13.93 14.08 -5.88
C LEU A 203 -13.22 13.06 -4.99
N GLN A 204 -13.19 11.81 -5.41
CA GLN A 204 -12.42 10.75 -4.79
C GLN A 204 -11.06 10.63 -5.48
N ARG A 205 -9.98 10.52 -4.71
CA ARG A 205 -8.64 10.25 -5.21
C ARG A 205 -8.11 8.99 -4.54
N MET A 206 -7.89 7.94 -5.32
CA MET A 206 -7.43 6.67 -4.80
C MET A 206 -6.01 6.36 -5.30
N HIS A 207 -5.09 6.15 -4.36
CA HIS A 207 -3.74 5.65 -4.58
C HIS A 207 -3.76 4.13 -4.61
N VAL A 208 -3.66 3.55 -5.81
CA VAL A 208 -3.72 2.10 -6.03
C VAL A 208 -2.31 1.56 -6.20
N VAL A 209 -1.91 0.62 -5.34
CA VAL A 209 -0.59 -0.03 -5.37
C VAL A 209 -0.78 -1.53 -5.57
N ASN A 210 -0.13 -2.12 -6.56
CA ASN A 210 -0.11 -3.57 -6.71
C ASN A 210 1.14 -4.17 -6.08
N ILE A 211 0.97 -5.10 -5.14
CA ILE A 211 2.07 -5.90 -4.58
C ILE A 211 1.73 -7.39 -4.51
N THR A 212 0.76 -7.81 -5.32
CA THR A 212 0.43 -9.23 -5.50
C THR A 212 1.66 -9.98 -6.02
N GLU A 213 2.04 -11.03 -5.30
CA GLU A 213 3.16 -11.91 -5.63
C GLU A 213 2.62 -13.18 -6.30
N HIS A 214 3.48 -13.91 -7.01
CA HIS A 214 3.17 -15.12 -7.80
C HIS A 214 2.32 -14.89 -9.06
N ASP A 215 1.24 -14.12 -8.96
CA ASP A 215 0.42 -13.74 -10.12
C ASP A 215 1.04 -12.59 -10.92
N PRO A 216 1.17 -12.70 -12.25
CA PRO A 216 1.88 -11.70 -13.05
C PRO A 216 1.14 -10.37 -13.19
N VAL A 217 -0.20 -10.37 -13.05
CA VAL A 217 -1.06 -9.21 -13.31
C VAL A 217 -2.23 -9.21 -12.34
N ASN A 218 -2.51 -8.03 -11.78
CA ASN A 218 -3.72 -7.70 -11.05
C ASN A 218 -4.55 -6.69 -11.85
N SER A 219 -5.82 -6.41 -11.51
CA SER A 219 -6.57 -5.35 -12.19
C SER A 219 -7.66 -4.73 -11.33
N LEU A 220 -7.91 -3.42 -11.45
CA LEU A 220 -8.98 -2.77 -10.72
C LEU A 220 -10.10 -2.38 -11.69
N HIS A 221 -11.34 -2.70 -11.33
CA HIS A 221 -12.55 -2.25 -12.00
C HIS A 221 -13.53 -1.61 -11.00
N ILE A 222 -14.15 -0.47 -11.37
CA ILE A 222 -15.23 0.16 -10.59
C ILE A 222 -16.57 0.06 -11.35
N HIS A 223 -17.64 -0.29 -10.66
CA HIS A 223 -18.95 -0.46 -11.29
C HIS A 223 -19.66 0.87 -11.50
N GLY A 224 -20.36 0.99 -12.64
CA GLY A 224 -21.27 2.11 -12.89
C GLY A 224 -20.59 3.48 -12.98
N ASN A 225 -19.26 3.53 -13.13
CA ASN A 225 -18.50 4.76 -13.18
C ASN A 225 -17.19 4.61 -13.97
N PHE A 226 -16.56 5.74 -14.29
CA PHE A 226 -15.24 5.83 -14.93
C PHE A 226 -14.33 6.69 -14.05
N PHE A 227 -13.02 6.54 -14.23
CA PHE A 227 -12.01 7.31 -13.53
C PHE A 227 -10.96 7.87 -14.48
N ASN A 228 -10.39 9.00 -14.10
CA ASN A 228 -9.17 9.55 -14.69
C ASN A 228 -7.97 8.81 -14.11
N LEU A 229 -7.18 8.15 -14.96
CA LEU A 229 -5.98 7.40 -14.59
C LEU A 229 -4.72 8.25 -14.68
N TYR A 230 -3.94 8.29 -13.61
CA TYR A 230 -2.62 8.90 -13.55
C TYR A 230 -1.58 7.82 -13.27
N ARG A 231 -0.92 7.32 -14.32
CA ARG A 231 0.10 6.28 -14.17
C ARG A 231 1.23 6.79 -13.28
N THR A 232 1.50 6.06 -12.19
CA THR A 232 2.48 6.40 -11.14
C THR A 232 2.19 7.71 -10.39
N GLY A 233 1.12 8.43 -10.71
CA GLY A 233 0.80 9.74 -10.14
C GLY A 233 1.83 10.84 -10.44
N THR A 234 2.82 10.62 -11.31
CA THR A 234 3.92 11.57 -11.62
C THR A 234 3.52 12.68 -12.61
N SER A 235 2.24 12.78 -12.93
CA SER A 235 1.66 13.79 -13.81
C SER A 235 0.45 14.45 -13.13
N LEU A 236 0.20 15.71 -13.47
CA LEU A 236 -1.04 16.42 -13.14
C LEU A 236 -2.11 16.28 -14.23
N VAL A 237 -1.77 15.65 -15.36
CA VAL A 237 -2.67 15.37 -16.48
C VAL A 237 -2.94 13.86 -16.53
N PRO A 238 -4.21 13.43 -16.61
CA PRO A 238 -4.54 12.02 -16.70
C PRO A 238 -4.09 11.43 -18.05
N HIS A 239 -3.72 10.16 -18.02
CA HIS A 239 -3.26 9.41 -19.19
C HIS A 239 -4.43 8.77 -19.94
N GLU A 240 -5.48 8.42 -19.22
CA GLU A 240 -6.57 7.60 -19.71
C GLU A 240 -7.83 7.90 -18.89
N PHE A 241 -9.01 7.77 -19.52
CA PHE A 241 -10.31 7.80 -18.85
C PHE A 241 -10.99 6.46 -19.11
N THR A 242 -11.10 5.63 -18.08
CA THR A 242 -11.50 4.21 -18.18
C THR A 242 -12.20 3.76 -16.91
N ASP A 243 -12.82 2.58 -16.92
CA ASP A 243 -13.41 1.94 -15.75
C ASP A 243 -12.57 0.76 -15.23
N THR A 244 -11.53 0.37 -15.96
CA THR A 244 -10.74 -0.83 -15.71
C THR A 244 -9.26 -0.62 -16.08
N ILE A 245 -8.35 -1.10 -15.24
CA ILE A 245 -6.90 -1.08 -15.47
C ILE A 245 -6.26 -2.41 -15.07
N SER A 246 -5.28 -2.88 -15.83
CA SER A 246 -4.41 -4.00 -15.43
C SER A 246 -3.05 -3.47 -14.93
N MET A 247 -2.47 -4.16 -13.96
CA MET A 247 -1.28 -3.73 -13.22
C MET A 247 -0.35 -4.91 -12.97
N GLY A 248 0.90 -4.84 -13.43
CA GLY A 248 1.95 -5.79 -13.02
C GLY A 248 2.36 -5.59 -11.56
N GLN A 249 3.16 -6.50 -10.99
CA GLN A 249 3.69 -6.33 -9.63
C GLN A 249 4.49 -5.01 -9.54
N ALA A 250 4.28 -4.27 -8.45
CA ALA A 250 4.84 -2.94 -8.19
C ALA A 250 4.41 -1.82 -9.17
N GLU A 251 3.53 -2.10 -10.14
CA GLU A 251 2.79 -1.02 -10.78
C GLU A 251 1.83 -0.38 -9.77
N ARG A 252 1.73 0.94 -9.84
CA ARG A 252 0.94 1.76 -8.93
C ARG A 252 0.47 3.00 -9.63
N HIS A 253 -0.76 3.41 -9.38
CA HIS A 253 -1.41 4.49 -10.09
C HIS A 253 -2.25 5.32 -9.12
N MET A 254 -2.48 6.58 -9.48
CA MET A 254 -3.50 7.39 -8.83
C MET A 254 -4.71 7.42 -9.77
N ILE A 255 -5.91 7.22 -9.24
CA ILE A 255 -7.15 7.38 -10.01
C ILE A 255 -8.06 8.41 -9.34
N GLU A 256 -8.79 9.17 -10.15
CA GLU A 256 -9.75 10.16 -9.67
C GLU A 256 -11.13 9.93 -10.28
N PHE A 257 -12.17 9.92 -9.46
CA PHE A 257 -13.57 9.70 -9.87
C PHE A 257 -14.55 10.40 -8.93
N THR A 258 -15.79 10.54 -9.39
CA THR A 258 -16.91 11.07 -8.61
C THR A 258 -18.15 10.25 -8.93
N TYR A 259 -18.96 9.92 -7.93
CA TYR A 259 -20.29 9.34 -8.14
C TYR A 259 -21.34 10.44 -8.03
N ASP A 260 -22.23 10.54 -9.02
CA ASP A 260 -23.25 11.60 -9.05
C ASP A 260 -24.51 11.23 -8.23
N THR A 261 -24.72 9.95 -7.97
CA THR A 261 -25.94 9.44 -7.32
C THR A 261 -25.61 8.48 -6.18
N PRO A 262 -26.37 8.52 -5.07
CA PRO A 262 -26.25 7.54 -4.00
C PRO A 262 -26.47 6.10 -4.44
N GLY A 263 -25.85 5.15 -3.75
CA GLY A 263 -25.99 3.73 -4.03
C GLY A 263 -24.76 2.90 -3.65
N ASN A 264 -24.89 1.58 -3.75
CA ASN A 264 -23.78 0.66 -3.54
C ASN A 264 -23.16 0.30 -4.89
N PHE A 265 -21.89 0.66 -5.08
CA PHE A 265 -21.14 0.39 -6.30
C PHE A 265 -19.99 -0.56 -5.99
N MET A 266 -19.97 -1.72 -6.63
CA MET A 266 -18.91 -2.69 -6.44
C MET A 266 -17.62 -2.19 -7.08
N PHE A 267 -16.48 -2.53 -6.50
CA PHE A 267 -15.19 -2.46 -7.17
C PHE A 267 -14.35 -3.67 -6.78
N HIS A 268 -13.63 -4.23 -7.74
CA HIS A 268 -13.01 -5.54 -7.55
C HIS A 268 -11.93 -5.82 -8.60
N ALA A 269 -11.25 -6.95 -8.43
CA ALA A 269 -10.40 -7.53 -9.45
C ALA A 269 -11.16 -7.77 -10.76
N HIS A 270 -10.72 -7.31 -11.93
CA HIS A 270 -11.30 -7.80 -13.20
C HIS A 270 -10.73 -9.18 -13.63
N GLN A 271 -10.14 -9.93 -12.68
CA GLN A 271 -9.86 -11.37 -12.75
C GLN A 271 -10.82 -12.08 -11.79
N THR A 272 -11.71 -12.91 -12.33
CA THR A 272 -12.82 -13.50 -11.54
C THR A 272 -12.34 -14.36 -10.38
N GLU A 273 -11.21 -15.05 -10.54
CA GLU A 273 -10.59 -15.86 -9.48
C GLU A 273 -10.28 -15.02 -8.25
N PHE A 274 -9.66 -13.86 -8.42
CA PHE A 274 -9.27 -13.01 -7.29
C PHE A 274 -10.50 -12.42 -6.58
N VAL A 275 -11.59 -12.16 -7.33
CA VAL A 275 -12.88 -11.74 -6.76
C VAL A 275 -13.43 -12.81 -5.83
N GLU A 276 -13.45 -14.07 -6.27
CA GLU A 276 -13.99 -15.20 -5.51
C GLU A 276 -13.13 -15.57 -4.29
N LEU A 277 -11.85 -15.16 -4.30
CA LEU A 277 -10.87 -15.44 -3.25
C LEU A 277 -10.58 -14.25 -2.30
N GLY A 278 -11.28 -13.12 -2.46
CA GLY A 278 -11.29 -12.05 -1.45
C GLY A 278 -11.18 -10.62 -1.97
N TRP A 279 -10.71 -10.42 -3.19
CA TRP A 279 -10.58 -9.08 -3.76
C TRP A 279 -11.88 -8.57 -4.39
N MET A 280 -12.88 -8.36 -3.52
CA MET A 280 -14.17 -7.77 -3.84
C MET A 280 -14.56 -6.75 -2.76
N SER A 281 -15.03 -5.59 -3.20
CA SER A 281 -15.28 -4.43 -2.35
C SER A 281 -16.48 -3.63 -2.83
N PHE A 282 -17.01 -2.74 -1.98
CA PHE A 282 -18.05 -1.79 -2.34
C PHE A 282 -17.74 -0.38 -1.86
N PHE A 283 -18.14 0.60 -2.66
CA PHE A 283 -18.41 1.95 -2.19
C PHE A 283 -19.89 2.07 -1.84
N GLU A 284 -20.19 2.57 -0.64
CA GLU A 284 -21.52 3.05 -0.23
C GLU A 284 -21.53 4.56 -0.44
N VAL A 285 -22.17 5.02 -1.52
CA VAL A 285 -22.28 6.44 -1.87
C VAL A 285 -23.52 7.01 -1.16
N GLU A 286 -23.31 8.01 -0.31
CA GLU A 286 -24.34 8.73 0.46
C GLU A 286 -24.73 10.08 -0.18
#